data_AF-A0A660TI28-F1
#
_entry.id   AF-A0A660TI28-F1
#
_cell.length_a   1.000
_cell.length_b   1.000
_cell.length_c   1.000
_cell.angle_alpha   90.00
_cell.angle_beta   90.00
_cell.angle_gamma   90.00
#
_symmetry.space_group_name_H-M   'P 1'
#
loop_
_entity.id
_entity.type
_entity.pdbx_description
1 polymer ?
#
loop_
_entity_poly.entity_id
_entity_poly.type
_entity_poly.pdbx_seq_one_letter_code
_entity_poly.pdbx_strand_id
1 'polypeptide(L)'
;MGEAAVELNSEQKDYIGSYIRDNLRLWIGESGANQVINEREMEIRERIIRVEESLDKHIALTKQGFEQMDKRFEQVDKRFESIDSRFNRLTGLISLGFLVITVLITVFQFL
;
A
#
# COMPACT_ATOMS: atom_id res chain seq x y z
N MET A 1 34.53 -46.75 26.38
CA MET A 1 33.36 -47.54 26.79
C MET A 1 32.22 -47.06 25.91
N GLY A 2 31.91 -47.83 24.87
CA GLY A 2 30.93 -47.43 23.85
C GLY A 2 29.52 -47.54 24.39
N GLU A 3 28.72 -46.49 24.19
CA GLU A 3 27.30 -46.45 24.45
C GLU A 3 26.62 -47.46 23.50
N ALA A 4 26.19 -48.60 24.03
CA ALA A 4 25.40 -49.55 23.27
C ALA A 4 24.06 -48.88 22.96
N ALA A 5 23.87 -48.43 21.72
CA ALA A 5 22.57 -48.02 21.24
C ALA A 5 21.61 -49.19 21.50
N VAL A 6 20.65 -48.99 22.41
CA VAL A 6 19.65 -50.01 22.73
C VAL A 6 18.81 -50.22 21.48
N GLU A 7 19.09 -51.29 20.74
CA GLU A 7 18.27 -51.70 19.61
C GLU A 7 16.93 -52.21 20.14
N LEU A 8 15.91 -51.34 20.08
CA LEU A 8 14.55 -51.69 20.45
C LEU A 8 13.99 -52.74 19.48
N ASN A 9 13.51 -53.85 20.02
CA ASN A 9 12.82 -54.88 19.24
C ASN A 9 11.44 -54.39 18.76
N SER A 10 10.80 -55.14 17.85
CA SER A 10 9.51 -54.74 17.26
C SER A 10 8.38 -54.64 18.27
N GLU A 11 8.35 -55.55 19.25
CA GLU A 11 7.33 -55.59 20.29
C GLU A 11 7.43 -54.39 21.24
N GLN A 12 8.66 -53.98 21.60
CA GLN A 12 8.92 -52.79 22.41
C GLN A 12 8.50 -51.51 21.69
N LYS A 13 8.72 -51.42 20.38
CA LYS A 13 8.30 -50.26 19.58
C LYS A 13 6.77 -50.16 19.53
N ASP A 14 6.06 -51.29 19.39
CA ASP A 14 4.60 -51.32 19.39
C ASP A 14 4.03 -50.94 20.76
N TYR A 15 4.61 -51.45 21.85
CA TYR A 15 4.20 -51.08 23.21
C TYR A 15 4.42 -49.60 23.51
N ILE A 16 5.58 -49.04 23.14
CA ILE A 16 5.86 -47.61 23.30
C ILE A 16 4.89 -46.80 22.43
N GLY A 17 4.60 -47.27 21.21
CA GLY A 17 3.66 -46.62 20.30
C GLY A 17 2.24 -46.56 20.83
N SER A 18 1.73 -47.65 21.43
CA SER A 18 0.40 -47.67 22.06
C SER A 18 0.37 -46.79 23.30
N TYR A 19 1.36 -46.91 24.18
CA TYR A 19 1.45 -46.10 25.40
C TYR A 19 1.52 -44.59 25.09
N ILE A 20 2.34 -44.16 24.13
CA ILE A 20 2.39 -42.76 23.71
C ILE A 20 1.04 -42.34 23.17
N ARG A 21 0.41 -43.11 22.27
CA ARG A 21 -0.88 -42.74 21.67
C ARG A 21 -1.98 -42.53 22.71
N ASP A 22 -2.03 -43.41 23.70
CA ASP A 22 -3.06 -43.37 24.75
C ASP A 22 -2.84 -42.20 25.73
N ASN A 23 -1.59 -41.79 25.96
CA ASN A 23 -1.25 -40.74 26.92
C ASN A 23 -0.94 -39.36 26.27
N LEU A 24 -0.72 -39.30 24.95
CA LEU A 24 -0.30 -38.08 24.23
C LEU A 24 -1.28 -36.93 24.44
N ARG A 25 -2.58 -37.22 24.41
CA ARG A 25 -3.61 -36.20 24.60
C ARG A 25 -3.58 -35.60 26.00
N LEU A 26 -3.32 -36.41 27.02
CA LEU A 26 -3.18 -35.95 28.41
C LEU A 26 -1.91 -35.12 28.56
N TRP A 27 -0.77 -35.57 28.03
CA TRP A 27 0.49 -34.82 28.11
C TRP A 27 0.43 -33.48 27.39
N ILE A 28 -0.22 -33.39 26.23
CA ILE A 28 -0.42 -32.11 25.52
C ILE A 28 -1.29 -31.15 26.35
N GLY A 29 -2.28 -31.69 27.08
CA GLY A 29 -3.11 -30.93 28.00
C GLY A 29 -2.36 -30.46 29.25
N GLU A 30 -1.54 -31.33 29.85
CA GLU A 30 -0.78 -31.07 31.09
C GLU A 30 0.46 -30.20 30.86
N SER A 31 1.11 -30.28 29.70
CA SER A 31 2.34 -29.53 29.39
C SER A 31 2.12 -28.02 29.22
N GLY A 32 0.88 -27.53 29.38
CA GLY A 32 0.52 -26.13 29.10
C GLY A 32 0.68 -25.72 27.62
N ALA A 33 1.05 -26.66 26.74
CA ALA A 33 1.28 -26.41 25.32
C ALA A 33 0.03 -25.84 24.65
N ASN A 34 -1.15 -26.39 24.97
CA ASN A 34 -2.43 -25.84 24.52
C ASN A 34 -2.70 -24.41 25.03
N GLN A 35 -2.27 -24.10 26.25
CA GLN A 35 -2.45 -22.75 26.81
C GLN A 35 -1.56 -21.74 26.09
N VAL A 36 -0.27 -22.06 25.87
CA VAL A 36 0.66 -21.19 25.12
C VAL A 36 0.22 -21.02 23.66
N ILE A 37 -0.31 -22.06 23.03
CA ILE A 37 -0.87 -21.98 21.68
C ILE A 37 -2.08 -21.04 21.66
N ASN A 38 -3.02 -21.20 22.60
CA ASN A 38 -4.20 -20.34 22.69
C ASN A 38 -3.83 -18.88 22.99
N GLU A 39 -2.91 -18.62 23.91
CA GLU A 39 -2.43 -17.27 24.23
C GLU A 39 -1.77 -16.61 23.01
N ARG A 40 -0.92 -17.35 22.29
CA ARG A 40 -0.30 -16.86 21.05
C ARG A 40 -1.32 -16.60 19.96
N GLU A 41 -2.31 -17.47 19.79
CA GLU A 41 -3.39 -17.26 18.82
C GLU A 41 -4.23 -16.03 19.17
N MET A 42 -4.53 -15.81 20.45
CA MET A 42 -5.24 -14.63 20.93
C MET A 42 -4.44 -13.35 20.66
N GLU A 43 -3.14 -13.32 20.99
CA GLU A 43 -2.26 -12.18 20.71
C GLU A 43 -2.21 -11.87 19.21
N ILE A 44 -2.07 -12.89 18.36
CA ILE A 44 -2.02 -12.71 16.91
C ILE A 44 -3.34 -12.13 16.40
N ARG A 45 -4.49 -12.61 16.88
CA ARG A 45 -5.81 -12.07 16.52
C ARG A 45 -5.95 -10.61 16.92
N GLU A 46 -5.54 -10.24 18.14
CA GLU A 46 -5.58 -8.84 18.59
C GLU A 46 -4.68 -7.94 17.75
N ARG A 47 -3.47 -8.41 17.41
CA ARG A 47 -2.55 -7.69 16.53
C ARG A 47 -3.12 -7.53 15.13
N ILE A 48 -3.77 -8.56 14.57
CA ILE A 48 -4.43 -8.50 13.27
C ILE A 48 -5.53 -7.43 13.30
N ILE A 49 -6.43 -7.46 14.29
CA ILE A 49 -7.50 -6.47 14.42
C ILE A 49 -6.93 -5.05 14.50
N ARG A 50 -5.88 -4.84 15.31
CA ARG A 50 -5.23 -3.52 15.40
C ARG A 50 -4.61 -3.08 14.08
N VAL A 51 -4.00 -4.00 13.33
CA VAL A 51 -3.41 -3.72 12.01
C VAL A 51 -4.51 -3.35 11.02
N GLU A 52 -5.61 -4.09 10.98
CA GLU A 52 -6.78 -3.81 10.14
C GLU A 52 -7.35 -2.41 10.43
N GLU A 53 -7.57 -2.08 11.70
CA GLU A 53 -8.03 -0.74 12.10
C GLU A 53 -7.05 0.36 11.70
N SER A 54 -5.74 0.10 11.82
CA SER A 54 -4.71 1.06 11.40
C SER A 54 -4.69 1.26 9.88
N LEU A 55 -4.91 0.18 9.12
CA LEU A 55 -5.00 0.23 7.67
C LEU A 55 -6.24 1.00 7.21
N ASP A 56 -7.39 0.76 7.83
CA ASP A 56 -8.63 1.49 7.52
C ASP A 56 -8.46 3.00 7.75
N LYS A 57 -7.81 3.38 8.87
CA LYS A 57 -7.47 4.78 9.15
C LYS A 57 -6.53 5.36 8.10
N HIS A 58 -5.49 4.61 7.70
CA HIS A 58 -4.58 5.05 6.65
C HIS A 58 -5.29 5.22 5.31
N ILE A 59 -6.14 4.28 4.90
CA ILE A 59 -6.93 4.38 3.67
C ILE A 59 -7.81 5.63 3.70
N ALA A 60 -8.50 5.89 4.82
CA ALA A 60 -9.32 7.08 4.96
C ALA A 60 -8.51 8.39 4.84
N LEU A 61 -7.35 8.47 5.50
CA LEU A 61 -6.44 9.63 5.39
C LEU A 61 -5.88 9.79 3.98
N THR A 62 -5.50 8.69 3.33
CA THR A 62 -5.02 8.69 1.95
C THR A 62 -6.11 9.21 1.01
N LYS A 63 -7.35 8.74 1.16
CA LYS A 63 -8.49 9.23 0.37
C LYS A 63 -8.71 10.73 0.58
N GLN A 64 -8.68 11.21 1.81
CA GLN A 64 -8.79 12.64 2.11
C GLN A 64 -7.65 13.45 1.47
N GLY A 65 -6.43 12.92 1.49
CA GLY A 65 -5.28 13.53 0.83
C GLY A 65 -5.48 13.68 -0.67
N PHE A 66 -6.00 12.65 -1.34
CA PHE A 66 -6.33 12.70 -2.77
C PHE A 66 -7.43 13.72 -3.07
N GLU A 67 -8.52 13.76 -2.28
CA GLU A 67 -9.58 14.76 -2.46
C GLU A 67 -9.05 16.21 -2.31
N GLN A 68 -8.08 16.43 -1.42
CA GLN A 68 -7.43 17.73 -1.29
C GLN A 68 -6.52 18.04 -2.49
N MET A 69 -5.82 17.04 -3.03
CA MET A 69 -5.02 17.19 -4.24
C MET A 69 -5.90 17.57 -5.44
N ASP A 70 -7.03 16.90 -5.63
CA ASP A 70 -7.98 17.21 -6.72
C ASP A 70 -8.44 18.67 -6.66
N LYS A 71 -8.84 19.15 -5.48
CA LYS A 71 -9.21 20.57 -5.30
C LYS A 71 -8.08 21.54 -5.63
N ARG A 72 -6.83 21.17 -5.35
CA ARG A 72 -5.67 22.00 -5.70
C ARG A 72 -5.39 21.97 -7.20
N PHE A 73 -5.56 20.83 -7.85
CA PHE A 73 -5.44 20.72 -9.31
C PHE A 73 -6.51 21.54 -10.03
N GLU A 74 -7.77 21.49 -9.59
CA GLU A 74 -8.84 22.36 -10.14
C GLU A 74 -8.49 23.85 -10.04
N GLN A 75 -7.86 24.28 -8.94
CA GLN A 75 -7.40 25.66 -8.79
C GLN A 75 -6.24 26.01 -9.74
N VAL A 76 -5.36 25.04 -10.00
CA VAL A 76 -4.27 25.18 -10.96
C VAL A 76 -4.83 25.29 -12.37
N ASP A 77 -5.79 24.45 -12.75
CA ASP A 77 -6.44 24.49 -14.07
C ASP A 77 -7.10 25.85 -14.32
N LYS A 78 -7.85 26.38 -13.35
CA LYS A 78 -8.44 27.74 -13.44
C LYS A 78 -7.40 28.84 -13.65
N ARG A 79 -6.22 28.70 -13.04
CA ARG A 79 -5.11 29.67 -13.23
C ARG A 79 -4.52 29.54 -14.63
N PHE A 80 -4.35 28.32 -15.14
CA PHE A 80 -3.90 28.09 -16.51
C PHE A 80 -4.88 28.64 -17.54
N GLU A 81 -6.19 28.40 -17.39
CA GLU A 81 -7.22 28.99 -18.26
C GLU A 81 -7.13 30.54 -18.28
N SER A 82 -6.91 31.16 -17.12
CA SER A 82 -6.72 32.61 -17.04
C SER A 82 -5.43 33.07 -17.74
N ILE A 83 -4.36 32.28 -17.70
CA ILE A 83 -3.09 32.58 -18.39
C ILE A 83 -3.30 32.46 -19.90
N ASP A 84 -3.90 31.37 -20.36
CA ASP A 84 -4.20 31.13 -21.78
C ASP A 84 -5.05 32.26 -22.37
N SER A 85 -6.08 32.71 -21.63
CA SER A 85 -6.88 33.85 -22.08
C SER A 85 -6.05 35.13 -22.27
N ARG A 86 -5.10 35.41 -21.37
CA ARG A 86 -4.23 36.60 -21.49
C ARG A 86 -3.25 36.44 -22.65
N PHE A 87 -2.67 35.25 -22.80
CA PHE A 87 -1.73 34.95 -23.87
C PHE A 87 -2.41 35.08 -25.24
N ASN A 88 -3.61 34.52 -25.41
CA ASN A 88 -4.39 34.65 -26.65
C ASN A 88 -4.67 36.12 -27.03
N ARG A 89 -4.99 36.96 -26.04
CA ARG A 89 -5.19 38.40 -26.28
C ARG A 89 -3.89 39.09 -26.72
N LEU A 90 -2.77 38.78 -26.06
CA LEU A 90 -1.47 39.35 -26.41
C LEU A 90 -1.03 38.91 -27.81
N THR A 91 -1.13 37.61 -28.12
CA THR A 91 -0.82 37.08 -29.45
C THR A 91 -1.69 37.75 -30.51
N GLY A 92 -2.99 37.92 -30.28
CA GLY A 92 -3.89 38.62 -31.21
C GLY A 92 -3.45 40.06 -31.49
N LEU A 93 -3.06 40.82 -30.46
CA LEU A 93 -2.56 42.20 -30.63
C LEU A 93 -1.23 42.23 -31.42
N ILE A 94 -0.31 41.33 -31.11
CA ILE A 94 0.98 41.23 -31.81
C ILE A 94 0.77 40.86 -33.27
N SER A 95 -0.10 39.90 -33.57
CA SER A 95 -0.43 39.50 -34.94
C SER A 95 -1.02 40.65 -35.74
N LEU A 96 -1.92 41.45 -35.14
CA LEU A 96 -2.49 42.62 -35.79
C LEU A 96 -1.42 43.69 -36.07
N GLY A 97 -0.55 43.98 -35.10
CA GLY A 97 0.57 44.91 -35.29
C GLY A 97 1.53 44.46 -36.39
N PHE A 98 1.89 43.17 -36.42
CA PHE A 98 2.73 42.59 -37.46
C PHE A 98 2.09 42.71 -38.86
N LEU A 99 0.77 42.50 -38.97
CA LEU A 99 0.03 42.69 -40.23
C LEU A 99 0.14 44.12 -40.73
N VAL A 100 -0.08 45.11 -39.85
CA VAL A 100 0.02 46.54 -40.21
C VAL A 100 1.43 46.89 -40.67
N ILE A 101 2.46 46.50 -39.92
CA ILE A 101 3.85 46.74 -40.28
C ILE A 101 4.19 46.10 -41.62
N THR A 102 3.76 44.86 -41.85
CA THR A 102 3.95 44.14 -43.11
C THR A 102 3.37 44.93 -44.28
N VAL A 103 2.11 45.38 -44.17
CA VAL A 103 1.45 46.17 -45.22
C VAL A 103 2.19 47.49 -45.48
N LEU A 104 2.60 48.20 -44.43
CA LEU A 104 3.35 49.45 -44.57
C LEU A 104 4.69 49.26 -45.28
N ILE A 105 5.45 48.21 -44.92
CA ILE A 105 6.72 47.87 -45.57
C ILE A 105 6.48 47.55 -47.04
N THR A 106 5.47 46.73 -47.35
CA THR A 106 5.13 46.39 -48.74
C THR A 106 4.81 47.65 -49.54
N VAL A 107 3.95 48.53 -49.03
CA VAL A 107 3.60 49.78 -49.72
C VAL A 107 4.83 50.67 -49.96
N PHE A 108 5.71 50.82 -48.96
CA PHE A 108 6.91 51.66 -49.08
C PHE A 108 7.96 51.09 -50.05
N GLN A 109 8.02 49.76 -50.25
CA GLN A 109 8.90 49.15 -51.25
C GLN A 109 8.46 49.41 -52.71
N PHE A 110 7.19 49.75 -52.94
CA PHE A 110 6.63 50.04 -54.26
C PHE A 110 6.55 51.54 -54.59
N LEU A 111 6.89 52.41 -53.64
CA LEU A 111 6.92 53.87 -53.75
C LEU A 111 8.36 54.36 -54.00
#